data_AF-C6XDI2-F1
#
_entry.id   AF-C6XDI2-F1
#
_cell.length_a   1.000
_cell.length_b   1.000
_cell.length_c   1.000
_cell.angle_alpha   90.00
_cell.angle_beta   90.00
_cell.angle_gamma   90.00
#
_symmetry.space_group_name_H-M   'P 1'
#
loop_
_entity.id
_entity.type
_entity.pdbx_description
1 polymer ?
#
loop_
_entity_poly.entity_id
_entity_poly.type
_entity_poly.pdbx_seq_one_letter_code
_entity_poly.pdbx_strand_id
1 'polypeptide(L)'
;MKKLLYLLTLLSVSFPAIANDYIPTIRVETNLGEGCHIAATLPKGERSRMGGLLQQRLGGFRVEPLPASWKSNMGEMYFSLRCLDVNDPDVSGPRVPIKYDPVSDHWVKDMSEWIAKAKQLPDKYDREFELADINARDAFEVNAVNSKGWVMTQKDITGEENGRRHSLMFCLVRPPKALCGDGVTGYLIDPKSHLTKRALEIIRTIEFLPDVPAVGQ
;
A
#
# COMPACT_ATOMS: atom_id res chain seq x y z
N MET A 1 30.06 39.47 59.85
CA MET A 1 28.96 39.71 58.87
C MET A 1 29.38 39.13 57.52
N LYS A 2 28.81 38.00 57.09
CA LYS A 2 28.98 37.43 55.74
C LYS A 2 27.59 37.26 55.13
N LYS A 3 27.28 38.00 54.06
CA LYS A 3 26.04 37.84 53.28
C LYS A 3 26.32 36.84 52.15
N LEU A 4 25.56 35.75 52.14
CA LEU A 4 25.57 34.75 51.08
C LEU A 4 24.43 35.10 50.12
N LEU A 5 24.77 35.45 48.88
CA LEU A 5 23.81 35.81 47.83
C LEU A 5 23.61 34.59 46.93
N TYR A 6 22.45 33.93 47.01
CA TYR A 6 22.06 32.85 46.11
C TYR A 6 21.48 33.44 44.83
N LEU A 7 22.16 33.21 43.71
CA LEU A 7 21.69 33.58 42.37
C LEU A 7 20.87 32.40 41.81
N LEU A 8 19.54 32.53 41.78
CA LEU A 8 18.66 31.58 41.10
C LEU A 8 18.69 31.86 39.59
N THR A 9 19.32 30.99 38.81
CA THR A 9 19.21 30.99 37.34
C THR A 9 17.96 30.22 36.91
N LEU A 10 16.96 30.96 36.43
CA LEU A 10 15.78 30.40 35.76
C LEU A 10 16.16 29.93 34.36
N LEU A 11 16.28 28.62 34.16
CA LEU A 11 16.39 27.99 32.85
C LEU A 11 15.00 27.94 32.21
N SER A 12 14.72 28.84 31.27
CA SER A 12 13.54 28.79 30.43
C SER A 12 13.70 27.69 29.38
N VAL A 13 12.97 26.58 29.54
CA VAL A 13 12.89 25.50 28.54
C VAL A 13 11.86 25.90 27.48
N SER A 14 12.33 26.31 26.32
CA SER A 14 11.49 26.59 25.15
C SER A 14 11.21 25.28 24.41
N PHE A 15 9.98 24.76 24.51
CA PHE A 15 9.56 23.63 23.68
C PHE A 15 9.26 24.13 22.25
N PRO A 16 9.87 23.56 21.20
CA PRO A 16 9.53 23.91 19.83
C PRO A 16 8.08 23.50 19.55
N ALA A 17 7.29 24.43 19.02
CA ALA A 17 5.94 24.15 18.54
C ALA A 17 6.03 23.17 17.36
N ILE A 18 5.57 21.94 17.56
CA ILE A 18 5.40 20.97 16.48
C ILE A 18 4.15 21.42 15.72
N ALA A 19 4.34 22.01 14.53
CA ALA A 19 3.25 22.20 13.59
C ALA A 19 2.70 20.80 13.24
N ASN A 20 1.54 20.47 13.77
CA ASN A 20 0.85 19.24 13.43
C ASN A 20 0.24 19.46 12.04
N ASP A 21 0.88 18.93 11.01
CA ASP A 21 0.40 18.95 9.62
C ASP A 21 -0.88 18.10 9.50
N TYR A 22 -1.97 18.61 10.03
CA TYR A 22 -3.29 17.99 9.91
C TYR A 22 -3.72 18.02 8.45
N ILE A 23 -3.92 16.84 7.87
CA ILE A 23 -4.46 16.67 6.52
C ILE A 23 -5.93 16.30 6.67
N PRO A 24 -6.89 17.16 6.25
CA PRO A 24 -8.30 16.81 6.28
C PRO A 24 -8.55 15.54 5.47
N THR A 25 -9.42 14.67 5.95
CA THR A 25 -9.76 13.41 5.29
C THR A 25 -11.24 13.34 4.94
N ILE A 26 -11.57 12.46 4.01
CA ILE A 26 -12.93 12.08 3.62
C ILE A 26 -13.05 10.57 3.64
N ARG A 27 -14.22 10.07 4.05
CA ARG A 27 -14.58 8.68 3.85
C ARG A 27 -15.22 8.54 2.47
N VAL A 28 -14.75 7.59 1.69
CA VAL A 28 -15.27 7.27 0.35
C VAL A 28 -15.62 5.80 0.30
N GLU A 29 -16.63 5.47 -0.49
CA GLU A 29 -17.17 4.12 -0.59
C GLU A 29 -17.31 3.73 -2.07
N THR A 30 -17.17 2.44 -2.36
CA THR A 30 -17.39 1.88 -3.71
C THR A 30 -17.86 0.44 -3.60
N ASN A 31 -18.62 -0.01 -4.59
CA ASN A 31 -19.05 -1.39 -4.71
C ASN A 31 -18.41 -2.03 -5.96
N LEU A 32 -17.54 -3.01 -5.72
CA LEU A 32 -16.84 -3.77 -6.77
C LEU A 32 -17.46 -5.15 -7.04
N GLY A 33 -18.63 -5.43 -6.47
CA GLY A 33 -19.30 -6.72 -6.56
C GLY A 33 -19.60 -7.31 -5.19
N GLU A 34 -20.29 -8.44 -5.22
CA GLU A 34 -20.60 -9.26 -4.04
C GLU A 34 -19.36 -9.52 -3.18
N GLY A 35 -19.46 -9.22 -1.88
CA GLY A 35 -18.40 -9.33 -0.89
C GLY A 35 -17.30 -8.27 -0.99
N CYS A 36 -17.44 -7.27 -1.87
CA CYS A 36 -16.47 -6.20 -2.10
C CYS A 36 -17.14 -4.81 -2.19
N HIS A 37 -18.21 -4.61 -1.44
CA HIS A 37 -18.60 -3.27 -1.02
C HIS A 37 -17.59 -2.78 0.04
N ILE A 38 -16.89 -1.68 -0.21
CA ILE A 38 -15.80 -1.21 0.65
C ILE A 38 -15.89 0.28 0.93
N ALA A 39 -15.29 0.70 2.04
CA ALA A 39 -14.98 2.08 2.35
C ALA A 39 -13.49 2.25 2.60
N ALA A 40 -12.97 3.46 2.38
CA ALA A 40 -11.64 3.85 2.81
C ALA A 40 -11.61 5.34 3.21
N THR A 41 -10.58 5.72 3.97
CA THR A 41 -10.31 7.12 4.30
C THR A 41 -9.23 7.66 3.39
N LEU A 42 -9.55 8.71 2.63
CA LEU A 42 -8.60 9.40 1.75
C LEU A 42 -8.34 10.82 2.24
N PRO A 43 -7.16 11.41 1.97
CA PRO A 43 -6.98 12.85 2.06
C PRO A 43 -8.02 13.59 1.22
N LYS A 44 -8.61 14.64 1.78
CA LYS A 44 -9.54 15.51 1.06
C LYS A 44 -8.75 16.26 -0.02
N GLY A 45 -9.10 16.00 -1.27
CA GLY A 45 -8.60 16.68 -2.45
C GLY A 45 -9.75 16.89 -3.42
N GLU A 46 -9.60 17.80 -4.37
CA GLU A 46 -10.65 18.13 -5.35
C GLU A 46 -11.09 16.90 -6.16
N ARG A 47 -10.15 15.99 -6.44
CA ARG A 47 -10.36 14.77 -7.23
C ARG A 47 -10.08 13.50 -6.44
N SER A 48 -9.93 13.60 -5.11
CA SER A 48 -9.80 12.43 -4.25
C SER A 48 -11.12 11.64 -4.28
N ARG A 49 -11.08 10.43 -4.83
CA ARG A 49 -12.28 9.61 -5.02
C ARG A 49 -11.94 8.14 -5.06
N MET A 50 -12.96 7.34 -4.83
CA MET A 50 -12.97 5.91 -5.10
C MET A 50 -14.09 5.63 -6.11
N GLY A 51 -13.86 4.72 -7.03
CA GLY A 51 -14.82 4.35 -8.06
C GLY A 51 -14.77 2.86 -8.38
N GLY A 52 -15.81 2.37 -9.04
CA GLY A 52 -15.98 0.95 -9.33
C GLY A 52 -16.84 0.71 -10.56
N LEU A 53 -16.56 -0.39 -11.24
CA LEU A 53 -17.32 -0.96 -12.33
C LEU A 53 -17.84 -2.32 -11.85
N LEU A 54 -19.03 -2.33 -11.27
CA LEU A 54 -19.66 -3.50 -10.63
C LEU A 54 -19.57 -4.76 -11.51
N GLN A 55 -19.91 -4.62 -12.81
CA GLN A 55 -19.95 -5.73 -13.76
C GLN A 55 -18.58 -6.31 -14.09
N GLN A 56 -17.52 -5.52 -13.95
CA GLN A 56 -16.15 -5.95 -14.24
C GLN A 56 -15.38 -6.35 -12.97
N ARG A 57 -15.96 -6.10 -11.80
CA ARG A 57 -15.30 -6.25 -10.50
C ARG A 57 -14.00 -5.45 -10.37
N LEU A 58 -13.93 -4.33 -11.08
CA LEU A 58 -12.79 -3.43 -11.14
C LEU A 58 -13.12 -2.11 -10.47
N GLY A 59 -12.12 -1.44 -9.93
CA GLY A 59 -12.25 -0.10 -9.41
C GLY A 59 -10.90 0.56 -9.20
N GLY A 60 -10.89 1.59 -8.36
CA GLY A 60 -9.67 2.25 -7.98
C GLY A 60 -9.92 3.34 -6.96
N PHE A 61 -8.85 3.78 -6.30
CA PHE A 61 -8.85 5.03 -5.55
C PHE A 61 -7.75 5.95 -6.06
N ARG A 62 -8.02 7.25 -5.93
CA ARG A 62 -7.11 8.32 -6.34
C ARG A 62 -7.01 9.36 -5.23
N VAL A 63 -5.80 9.89 -5.02
CA VAL A 63 -5.55 11.11 -4.27
C VAL A 63 -4.97 12.14 -5.23
N GLU A 64 -5.75 13.19 -5.52
CA GLU A 64 -5.38 14.26 -6.45
C GLU A 64 -6.10 15.57 -6.04
N PRO A 65 -5.37 16.69 -5.86
CA PRO A 65 -3.92 16.77 -5.78
C PRO A 65 -3.36 16.05 -4.55
N LEU A 66 -2.08 15.70 -4.57
CA LEU A 66 -1.40 15.18 -3.38
C LEU A 66 -1.27 16.26 -2.30
N PRO A 67 -1.46 15.92 -1.01
CA PRO A 67 -1.17 16.83 0.08
C PRO A 67 0.27 17.37 0.01
N ALA A 68 0.46 18.69 0.09
CA ALA A 68 1.77 19.32 -0.01
C ALA A 68 2.78 18.81 1.04
N SER A 69 2.29 18.44 2.23
CA SER A 69 3.11 17.87 3.31
C SER A 69 3.70 16.49 2.99
N TRP A 70 3.20 15.81 1.96
CA TRP A 70 3.77 14.53 1.50
C TRP A 70 5.06 14.70 0.70
N LYS A 71 5.37 15.92 0.23
CA LYS A 71 6.61 16.25 -0.49
C LYS A 71 6.92 15.27 -1.63
N SER A 72 5.87 14.87 -2.36
CA SER A 72 6.00 13.97 -3.50
C SER A 72 6.09 14.75 -4.81
N ASN A 73 6.92 14.28 -5.74
CA ASN A 73 6.98 14.82 -7.10
C ASN A 73 5.98 14.13 -8.04
N MET A 74 5.16 13.22 -7.52
CA MET A 74 4.07 12.63 -8.29
C MET A 74 2.91 13.63 -8.42
N GLY A 75 2.19 13.60 -9.55
CA GLY A 75 0.98 14.41 -9.72
C GLY A 75 -0.23 13.87 -8.95
N GLU A 76 -0.30 12.54 -8.80
CA GLU A 76 -1.37 11.83 -8.10
C GLU A 76 -0.84 10.54 -7.48
N MET A 77 -1.62 9.95 -6.58
CA MET A 77 -1.46 8.56 -6.16
C MET A 77 -2.72 7.82 -6.55
N TYR A 78 -2.55 6.82 -7.41
CA TYR A 78 -3.64 5.99 -7.93
C TYR A 78 -3.35 4.52 -7.68
N PHE A 79 -4.38 3.80 -7.25
CA PHE A 79 -4.37 2.35 -7.14
C PHE A 79 -5.54 1.77 -7.91
N SER A 80 -5.26 0.76 -8.73
CA SER A 80 -6.27 -0.13 -9.27
C SER A 80 -6.84 -1.00 -8.14
N LEU A 81 -8.09 -1.42 -8.27
CA LEU A 81 -8.74 -2.37 -7.36
C LEU A 81 -9.44 -3.47 -8.16
N ARG A 82 -9.41 -4.69 -7.63
CA ARG A 82 -10.06 -5.88 -8.17
C ARG A 82 -10.68 -6.69 -7.05
N CYS A 83 -11.93 -7.11 -7.23
CA CYS A 83 -12.57 -8.06 -6.32
C CYS A 83 -12.39 -9.49 -6.85
N LEU A 84 -11.68 -10.32 -6.10
CA LEU A 84 -11.35 -11.70 -6.45
C LEU A 84 -11.97 -12.67 -5.44
N ASP A 85 -12.11 -13.93 -5.86
CA ASP A 85 -12.37 -15.02 -4.93
C ASP A 85 -11.10 -15.32 -4.12
N VAL A 86 -11.24 -15.68 -2.85
CA VAL A 86 -10.06 -15.94 -1.97
C VAL A 86 -9.15 -17.06 -2.48
N ASN A 87 -9.69 -17.95 -3.31
CA ASN A 87 -8.97 -19.06 -3.93
C ASN A 87 -8.34 -18.69 -5.28
N ASP A 88 -8.45 -17.43 -5.73
CA ASP A 88 -7.81 -16.99 -6.97
C ASP A 88 -6.28 -17.04 -6.83
N PRO A 89 -5.54 -17.56 -7.84
CA PRO A 89 -4.09 -17.65 -7.77
C PRO A 89 -3.35 -16.29 -7.73
N ASP A 90 -4.07 -15.16 -7.90
CA ASP A 90 -3.54 -13.80 -7.67
C ASP A 90 -3.65 -13.37 -6.20
N VAL A 91 -4.48 -14.03 -5.38
CA VAL A 91 -4.63 -13.74 -3.94
C VAL A 91 -3.55 -14.46 -3.13
N SER A 92 -3.26 -15.71 -3.51
CA SER A 92 -2.20 -16.52 -2.91
C SER A 92 -1.70 -17.54 -3.93
N GLY A 93 -0.41 -17.90 -3.86
CA GLY A 93 0.19 -18.92 -4.71
C GLY A 93 1.29 -18.38 -5.64
N PRO A 94 1.57 -19.05 -6.77
CA PRO A 94 2.82 -18.92 -7.50
C PRO A 94 3.03 -17.56 -8.19
N ARG A 95 2.02 -16.68 -8.17
CA ARG A 95 2.05 -15.35 -8.78
C ARG A 95 2.39 -14.24 -7.78
N VAL A 96 2.49 -14.55 -6.50
CA VAL A 96 2.86 -13.61 -5.43
C VAL A 96 3.81 -14.29 -4.45
N PRO A 97 4.84 -13.60 -3.91
CA PRO A 97 5.87 -14.22 -3.08
C PRO A 97 5.41 -14.32 -1.62
N ILE A 98 4.19 -14.81 -1.41
CA ILE A 98 3.59 -14.87 -0.09
C ILE A 98 2.66 -16.06 0.05
N LYS A 99 2.67 -16.64 1.25
CA LYS A 99 1.89 -17.80 1.63
C LYS A 99 1.17 -17.52 2.94
N TYR A 100 -0.06 -18.00 3.05
CA TYR A 100 -0.76 -18.00 4.33
C TYR A 100 -0.29 -19.19 5.18
N ASP A 101 0.18 -18.92 6.39
CA ASP A 101 0.49 -19.93 7.38
C ASP A 101 -0.72 -20.10 8.32
N PRO A 102 -1.49 -21.20 8.19
CA PRO A 102 -2.66 -21.41 9.04
C PRO A 102 -2.30 -21.73 10.50
N VAL A 103 -1.05 -22.10 10.80
CA VAL A 103 -0.62 -22.41 12.17
C VAL A 103 -0.37 -21.13 12.95
N SER A 104 0.34 -20.17 12.35
CA SER A 104 0.60 -18.88 12.97
C SER A 104 -0.51 -17.84 12.71
N ASP A 105 -1.45 -18.14 11.80
CA ASP A 105 -2.53 -17.24 11.39
C ASP A 105 -2.02 -15.97 10.66
N HIS A 106 -0.81 -16.04 10.11
CA HIS A 106 -0.10 -14.91 9.49
C HIS A 106 0.23 -15.15 8.01
N TRP A 107 0.38 -14.05 7.27
CA TRP A 107 0.99 -14.06 5.94
C TRP A 107 2.50 -14.01 6.02
N VAL A 108 3.18 -14.99 5.40
CA VAL A 108 4.64 -15.11 5.40
C VAL A 108 5.20 -14.97 3.99
N LYS A 109 6.25 -14.15 3.86
CA LYS A 109 7.01 -14.02 2.60
C LYS A 109 7.59 -15.38 2.22
N ASP A 110 7.29 -15.84 1.02
CA ASP A 110 7.81 -17.09 0.45
C ASP A 110 8.13 -16.89 -1.04
N MET A 111 9.43 -16.78 -1.33
CA MET A 111 9.97 -16.63 -2.69
C MET A 111 10.51 -17.95 -3.25
N SER A 112 10.34 -19.06 -2.52
CA SER A 112 11.05 -20.31 -2.81
C SER A 112 10.74 -20.85 -4.21
N GLU A 113 9.48 -20.77 -4.62
CA GLU A 113 9.05 -21.22 -5.94
C GLU A 113 9.65 -20.35 -7.07
N TRP A 114 9.67 -19.03 -6.90
CA TRP A 114 10.26 -18.11 -7.87
C TRP A 114 11.76 -18.34 -8.01
N ILE A 115 12.47 -18.47 -6.89
CA ILE A 115 13.90 -18.76 -6.88
C ILE A 115 14.18 -20.12 -7.54
N ALA A 116 13.35 -21.13 -7.29
CA ALA A 116 13.49 -22.44 -7.91
C ALA A 116 13.32 -22.34 -9.44
N LYS A 117 12.30 -21.61 -9.92
CA LYS A 117 12.08 -21.38 -11.36
C LYS A 117 13.23 -20.60 -11.99
N ALA A 118 13.68 -19.51 -11.37
CA ALA A 118 14.80 -18.71 -11.86
C ALA A 118 16.09 -19.54 -12.02
N LYS A 119 16.37 -20.45 -11.07
CA LYS A 119 17.56 -21.33 -11.13
C LYS A 119 17.53 -22.32 -12.28
N GLN A 120 16.35 -22.68 -12.78
CA GLN A 120 16.18 -23.60 -13.91
C GLN A 120 16.39 -22.93 -15.27
N LEU A 121 16.53 -21.60 -15.33
CA LEU A 121 16.82 -20.90 -16.58
C LEU A 121 18.19 -21.34 -17.13
N PRO A 122 18.27 -21.70 -18.43
CA PRO A 122 19.50 -22.22 -19.03
C PRO A 122 20.55 -21.12 -19.18
N ASP A 123 20.12 -19.92 -19.56
CA ASP A 123 20.99 -18.77 -19.74
C ASP A 123 21.39 -18.16 -18.38
N LYS A 124 22.69 -17.84 -18.26
CA LYS A 124 23.23 -17.30 -17.01
C LYS A 124 22.74 -15.88 -16.75
N TYR A 125 22.65 -15.05 -17.79
CA TYR A 125 22.22 -13.67 -17.67
C TYR A 125 20.74 -13.59 -17.30
N ASP A 126 19.88 -14.37 -17.95
CA ASP A 126 18.46 -14.46 -17.62
C ASP A 126 18.24 -14.91 -16.18
N ARG A 127 19.00 -15.90 -15.71
CA ARG A 127 18.96 -16.35 -14.31
C ARG A 127 19.39 -15.28 -13.32
N GLU A 128 20.50 -14.60 -13.58
CA GLU A 128 20.99 -13.52 -12.70
C GLU A 128 20.00 -12.36 -12.65
N PHE A 129 19.41 -12.04 -13.81
CA PHE A 129 18.39 -11.02 -13.95
C PHE A 129 17.12 -11.35 -13.15
N GLU A 130 16.58 -12.55 -13.33
CA GLU A 130 15.35 -13.00 -12.65
C GLU A 130 15.56 -13.02 -11.13
N LEU A 131 16.72 -13.51 -10.66
CA LEU A 131 17.06 -13.49 -9.24
C LEU A 131 17.18 -12.05 -8.70
N ALA A 132 17.70 -11.11 -9.50
CA ALA A 132 17.74 -9.71 -9.12
C ALA A 132 16.33 -9.09 -9.01
N ASP A 133 15.42 -9.40 -9.94
CA ASP A 133 14.02 -8.92 -9.87
C ASP A 133 13.29 -9.48 -8.66
N ILE A 134 13.44 -10.78 -8.37
CA ILE A 134 12.88 -11.42 -7.18
C ILE A 134 13.38 -10.71 -5.91
N ASN A 135 14.68 -10.44 -5.83
CA ASN A 135 15.29 -9.77 -4.66
C ASN A 135 14.92 -8.28 -4.55
N ALA A 136 14.49 -7.65 -5.64
CA ALA A 136 14.01 -6.27 -5.64
C ALA A 136 12.59 -6.12 -5.06
N ARG A 137 11.97 -7.23 -4.67
CA ARG A 137 10.63 -7.28 -4.09
C ARG A 137 10.69 -7.51 -2.59
N ASP A 138 9.76 -6.86 -1.88
CA ASP A 138 9.53 -7.15 -0.47
C ASP A 138 8.06 -7.40 -0.20
N ALA A 139 7.75 -8.29 0.73
CA ALA A 139 6.38 -8.66 1.04
C ALA A 139 6.18 -8.83 2.54
N PHE A 140 5.07 -8.31 3.05
CA PHE A 140 4.74 -8.34 4.47
C PHE A 140 3.21 -8.32 4.68
N GLU A 141 2.79 -8.77 5.85
CA GLU A 141 1.40 -8.76 6.26
C GLU A 141 0.86 -7.32 6.47
N VAL A 142 -0.40 -7.11 6.16
CA VAL A 142 -1.13 -5.89 6.50
C VAL A 142 -2.49 -6.22 7.11
N ASN A 143 -2.85 -5.44 8.13
CA ASN A 143 -4.18 -5.48 8.76
C ASN A 143 -4.93 -4.20 8.37
N ALA A 144 -6.14 -4.36 7.84
CA ALA A 144 -7.09 -3.27 7.63
C ALA A 144 -8.19 -3.32 8.71
N VAL A 145 -9.26 -2.54 8.56
CA VAL A 145 -10.26 -2.35 9.63
C VAL A 145 -10.91 -3.67 10.05
N ASN A 146 -11.30 -4.50 9.09
CA ASN A 146 -11.99 -5.77 9.34
C ASN A 146 -11.55 -6.90 8.38
N SER A 147 -10.30 -6.84 7.94
CA SER A 147 -9.68 -7.82 7.05
C SER A 147 -8.17 -7.83 7.26
N LYS A 148 -7.53 -8.95 6.93
CA LYS A 148 -6.08 -9.11 6.94
C LYS A 148 -5.58 -9.58 5.58
N GLY A 149 -4.32 -9.37 5.29
CA GLY A 149 -3.79 -9.68 3.98
C GLY A 149 -2.33 -9.34 3.88
N TRP A 150 -1.91 -8.92 2.70
CA TRP A 150 -0.52 -8.68 2.42
C TRP A 150 -0.28 -7.51 1.50
N VAL A 151 0.94 -7.01 1.55
CA VAL A 151 1.49 -5.99 0.66
C VAL A 151 2.79 -6.51 0.09
N MET A 152 3.00 -6.27 -1.20
CA MET A 152 4.27 -6.43 -1.88
C MET A 152 4.73 -5.08 -2.43
N THR A 153 6.00 -4.74 -2.24
CA THR A 153 6.64 -3.61 -2.91
C THR A 153 7.62 -4.12 -3.95
N GLN A 154 7.79 -3.37 -5.04
CA GLN A 154 8.75 -3.68 -6.10
C GLN A 154 9.46 -2.40 -6.54
N LYS A 155 10.74 -2.52 -6.88
CA LYS A 155 11.51 -1.47 -7.55
C LYS A 155 11.85 -1.94 -8.96
N ASP A 156 11.66 -1.09 -9.95
CA ASP A 156 12.11 -1.39 -11.31
C ASP A 156 13.64 -1.49 -11.33
N ILE A 157 14.18 -2.62 -11.80
CA ILE A 157 15.64 -2.81 -11.94
C ILE A 157 16.13 -2.58 -13.38
N THR A 158 15.22 -2.42 -14.35
CA THR A 158 15.50 -2.15 -15.77
C THR A 158 14.72 -0.96 -16.29
N GLY A 159 14.95 -0.60 -17.55
CA GLY A 159 14.35 0.55 -18.22
C GLY A 159 15.16 1.81 -18.07
N GLU A 160 14.62 2.91 -18.60
CA GLU A 160 15.26 4.23 -18.50
C GLU A 160 15.37 4.68 -17.04
N GLU A 161 16.55 5.16 -16.65
CA GLU A 161 16.84 5.45 -15.23
C GLU A 161 15.85 6.43 -14.59
N ASN A 162 15.42 7.42 -15.37
CA ASN A 162 14.46 8.46 -14.96
C ASN A 162 13.01 7.96 -14.92
N GLY A 163 12.72 6.83 -15.59
CA GLY A 163 11.39 6.24 -15.69
C GLY A 163 11.12 5.14 -14.66
N ARG A 164 12.15 4.66 -13.96
CA ARG A 164 12.05 3.58 -12.97
C ARG A 164 11.19 3.96 -11.77
N ARG A 165 10.37 3.03 -11.29
CA ARG A 165 9.32 3.26 -10.28
C ARG A 165 9.49 2.41 -9.03
N HIS A 166 8.90 2.92 -7.96
CA HIS A 166 8.48 2.15 -6.80
C HIS A 166 7.01 1.79 -6.96
N SER A 167 6.69 0.50 -6.98
CA SER A 167 5.31 0.00 -7.07
C SER A 167 4.91 -0.71 -5.78
N LEU A 168 3.62 -0.68 -5.46
CA LEU A 168 3.03 -1.41 -4.36
C LEU A 168 1.84 -2.20 -4.89
N MET A 169 1.76 -3.46 -4.50
CA MET A 169 0.64 -4.37 -4.73
C MET A 169 0.13 -4.85 -3.37
N PHE A 170 -1.15 -5.14 -3.25
CA PHE A 170 -1.71 -5.68 -2.03
C PHE A 170 -2.91 -6.57 -2.31
N CYS A 171 -3.24 -7.44 -1.36
CA CYS A 171 -4.52 -8.12 -1.29
C CYS A 171 -4.99 -8.16 0.17
N LEU A 172 -6.25 -7.75 0.42
CA LEU A 172 -6.93 -7.86 1.70
C LEU A 172 -7.97 -8.97 1.61
N VAL A 173 -7.90 -9.95 2.50
CA VAL A 173 -8.77 -11.13 2.50
C VAL A 173 -9.89 -10.97 3.52
N ARG A 174 -11.13 -11.09 3.04
CA ARG A 174 -12.35 -11.24 3.84
C ARG A 174 -13.19 -12.35 3.21
N PRO A 175 -13.08 -13.61 3.69
CA PRO A 175 -13.71 -14.74 3.05
C PRO A 175 -15.22 -14.51 2.80
N PRO A 176 -15.75 -14.91 1.63
CA PRO A 176 -15.10 -15.70 0.58
C PRO A 176 -14.30 -14.88 -0.46
N LYS A 177 -14.13 -13.57 -0.24
CA LYS A 177 -13.52 -12.65 -1.22
C LYS A 177 -12.17 -12.11 -0.77
N ALA A 178 -11.49 -11.48 -1.72
CA ALA A 178 -10.31 -10.67 -1.51
C ALA A 178 -10.37 -9.40 -2.36
N LEU A 179 -9.93 -8.29 -1.78
CA LEU A 179 -9.72 -7.03 -2.48
C LEU A 179 -8.24 -6.90 -2.80
N CYS A 180 -7.88 -6.96 -4.07
CA CYS A 180 -6.50 -6.79 -4.52
C CYS A 180 -6.33 -5.47 -5.26
N GLY A 181 -5.16 -4.87 -5.19
CA GLY A 181 -4.86 -3.63 -5.88
C GLY A 181 -3.38 -3.41 -6.10
N ASP A 182 -3.06 -2.55 -7.06
CA ASP A 182 -1.70 -2.17 -7.40
C ASP A 182 -1.62 -0.72 -7.82
N GLY A 183 -0.47 -0.09 -7.57
CA GLY A 183 -0.24 1.31 -7.86
C GLY A 183 1.22 1.69 -7.82
N VAL A 184 1.54 2.78 -8.50
CA VAL A 184 2.86 3.42 -8.42
C VAL A 184 2.88 4.30 -7.19
N THR A 185 3.95 4.18 -6.40
CA THR A 185 4.17 4.95 -5.17
C THR A 185 5.35 5.91 -5.28
N GLY A 186 6.10 5.94 -6.38
CA GLY A 186 7.16 6.92 -6.56
C GLY A 186 8.06 6.61 -7.75
N TYR A 187 8.99 7.51 -8.02
CA TYR A 187 10.08 7.31 -8.96
C TYR A 187 11.38 7.03 -8.21
N LEU A 188 12.24 6.15 -8.74
CA LEU A 188 13.51 5.81 -8.09
C LEU A 188 14.51 6.97 -8.09
N ILE A 189 14.38 7.91 -9.05
CA ILE A 189 15.24 9.10 -9.15
C ILE A 189 15.05 10.06 -7.96
N ASP A 190 13.88 10.04 -7.32
CA ASP A 190 13.64 10.78 -6.08
C ASP A 190 13.09 9.84 -4.99
N PRO A 191 13.98 9.08 -4.32
CA PRO A 191 13.56 8.10 -3.33
C PRO A 191 12.97 8.76 -2.07
N LYS A 192 13.16 10.06 -1.86
CA LYS A 192 12.59 10.78 -0.70
C LYS A 192 11.11 11.12 -0.90
N SER A 193 10.65 11.14 -2.14
CA SER A 193 9.30 11.55 -2.54
C SER A 193 8.32 10.37 -2.63
N HIS A 194 8.73 9.17 -2.21
CA HIS A 194 7.93 7.96 -2.35
C HIS A 194 6.79 7.91 -1.32
N LEU A 195 5.63 7.46 -1.78
CA LEU A 195 4.35 7.46 -1.08
C LEU A 195 4.01 6.11 -0.45
N THR A 196 4.92 5.14 -0.42
CA THR A 196 4.65 3.79 0.08
C THR A 196 4.03 3.82 1.48
N LYS A 197 4.56 4.64 2.39
CA LYS A 197 3.99 4.82 3.73
C LYS A 197 2.56 5.36 3.70
N ARG A 198 2.27 6.32 2.82
CA ARG A 198 0.94 6.94 2.68
C ARG A 198 -0.06 5.98 2.04
N ALA A 199 0.36 5.21 1.06
CA ALA A 199 -0.43 4.12 0.48
C ALA A 199 -0.81 3.10 1.56
N LEU A 200 0.16 2.68 2.41
CA LEU A 200 -0.11 1.77 3.53
C LEU A 200 -1.08 2.35 4.56
N GLU A 201 -0.97 3.65 4.87
CA GLU A 201 -1.92 4.35 5.75
C GLU A 201 -3.34 4.27 5.19
N ILE A 202 -3.54 4.48 3.89
CA ILE A 202 -4.85 4.35 3.25
C ILE A 202 -5.34 2.90 3.24
N ILE A 203 -4.49 1.94 2.83
CA ILE A 203 -4.85 0.51 2.76
C ILE A 203 -5.34 0.01 4.13
N ARG A 204 -4.71 0.45 5.23
CA ARG A 204 -5.13 0.10 6.60
C ARG A 204 -6.49 0.64 7.00
N THR A 205 -6.98 1.67 6.31
CA THR A 205 -8.33 2.23 6.55
C THR A 205 -9.42 1.53 5.74
N ILE A 206 -9.05 0.60 4.87
CA ILE A 206 -10.03 -0.14 4.07
C ILE A 206 -10.90 -0.98 5.00
N GLU A 207 -12.21 -0.85 4.82
CA GLU A 207 -13.23 -1.58 5.54
C GLU A 207 -14.15 -2.24 4.52
N PHE A 208 -14.37 -3.53 4.64
CA PHE A 208 -15.42 -4.19 3.88
C PHE A 208 -16.77 -3.94 4.56
N LEU A 209 -17.72 -3.44 3.80
CA LEU A 209 -19.08 -3.14 4.23
C LEU A 209 -20.03 -4.31 3.95
N PRO A 210 -21.23 -4.32 4.53
CA PRO A 210 -22.30 -5.22 4.08
C PRO A 210 -22.62 -4.96 2.61
N ASP A 211 -22.92 -6.02 1.86
CA ASP A 211 -23.29 -5.88 0.46
C ASP A 211 -24.55 -5.03 0.29
N VAL A 212 -24.54 -4.20 -0.77
CA VAL A 212 -25.73 -3.46 -1.20
C VAL A 212 -26.46 -4.34 -2.21
N PRO A 213 -27.77 -4.58 -2.05
CA PRO A 213 -28.56 -5.27 -3.07
C PRO A 213 -28.36 -4.58 -4.42
N ALA A 214 -28.18 -5.36 -5.48
CA ALA A 214 -28.16 -4.82 -6.83
C ALA A 214 -29.51 -4.13 -7.05
N VAL A 215 -29.53 -2.80 -7.03
CA VAL A 215 -30.71 -2.03 -7.45
C VAL A 215 -30.88 -2.37 -8.91
N GLY A 216 -31.97 -3.07 -9.24
CA GLY A 216 -32.24 -3.58 -10.59
C GLY A 216 -32.00 -2.48 -11.62
N GLN A 217 -30.94 -2.65 -12.40
CA GLN A 217 -30.63 -1.82 -13.57
C GLN A 217 -31.46 -2.31 -14.75
#